data_AF-A0A813D629-F1
#
_entry.id   AF-A0A813D629-F1
#
_cell.length_a   1.000
_cell.length_b   1.000
_cell.length_c   1.000
_cell.angle_alpha   90.00
_cell.angle_beta   90.00
_cell.angle_gamma   90.00
#
_symmetry.space_group_name_H-M   'P 1'
#
loop_
_entity.id
_entity.type
_entity.pdbx_description
1 polymer ?
#
loop_
_entity_poly.entity_id
_entity_poly.type
_entity_poly.pdbx_seq_one_letter_code
_entity_poly.pdbx_strand_id
1 'polypeptide(L)'
;MRLSAATFAALGDPSLRPKLLNTSPEDLSMAAHLYLVLERLGSAARDRSDFRATLGQHFERVSDDIVATILAVTKAEGWGEEILKFRVRKWYSIPIRPELPISMRAAPLRGAGHVQYMLQMNILEATFIDHDLGIQDNTDLGIALAVDVATQTPFVDSSSRIVYPLGKDWIDAYIAWNMNYVSLFGELAVFAKLLIPSIICTSVSDTTVEGNWSRPVPEMWVIAREVTLKAALAFMYNWQAAKIASGVPYGNMVMSPHAREEWGRISMLRSSLPHPPDCCGKGSLNMLYDQVLPYGASEHSPTSEMPSEWFLFYCTMVMWVMVLFTGFGSEFVVGVPLSKHLSEGSSEIFRTTTELLFPICLTVALFSQSVFGLPFLCVGLWKFGYPETRLYFLSAMDTLSLDRARAVSLYLAGLGLALHHASTSLTICATCRGLFPLSRPLVSACVVPVLQHSADLVKYNSKVAHRVVVVLLEVVFEWEVLGNIASGESEYGLWFSRFGRGCALTMLVAHWLYVLSAALDIVVGLYGSAKRADVGAVDLGLSTASIDGSSRSFSSRVFPERVHEEECANY
;
A
#
# COMPACT_ATOMS: atom_id res chain seq x y z
N MET A 1 -16.85 -35.67 19.48
CA MET A 1 -16.06 -36.49 20.43
C MET A 1 -16.97 -36.79 21.63
N ARG A 2 -17.24 -38.05 21.97
CA ARG A 2 -18.00 -38.39 23.19
C ARG A 2 -16.98 -38.73 24.28
N LEU A 3 -16.97 -37.96 25.38
CA LEU A 3 -16.17 -38.30 26.56
C LEU A 3 -16.59 -39.68 27.06
N SER A 4 -15.64 -40.51 27.47
CA SER A 4 -15.92 -41.88 27.90
C SER A 4 -16.71 -41.89 29.20
N ALA A 5 -17.48 -42.94 29.46
CA ALA A 5 -18.17 -43.13 30.74
C ALA A 5 -17.20 -43.15 31.93
N ALA A 6 -15.93 -43.52 31.71
CA ALA A 6 -14.87 -43.49 32.72
C ALA A 6 -14.48 -42.05 33.09
N THR A 7 -14.49 -41.12 32.14
CA THR A 7 -14.24 -39.69 32.41
C THR A 7 -15.34 -39.08 33.28
N PHE A 8 -16.60 -39.49 33.09
CA PHE A 8 -17.72 -39.05 33.94
C PHE A 8 -17.71 -39.68 35.34
N ALA A 9 -17.12 -40.87 35.50
CA ALA A 9 -16.99 -41.54 36.80
C ALA A 9 -15.86 -40.96 37.65
N ALA A 10 -14.80 -40.44 37.02
CA ALA A 10 -13.66 -39.83 37.72
C ALA A 10 -13.99 -38.45 38.34
N LEU A 11 -15.01 -37.75 37.83
CA LEU A 11 -15.45 -36.42 38.27
C LEU A 11 -16.41 -36.50 39.48
N GLY A 12 -16.07 -37.26 40.52
CA GLY A 12 -16.92 -37.70 41.64
C GLY A 12 -17.65 -36.65 42.51
N ASP A 13 -17.80 -35.40 42.05
CA ASP A 13 -18.59 -34.35 42.66
C ASP A 13 -20.05 -34.36 42.12
N PRO A 14 -21.06 -34.71 42.95
CA PRO A 14 -22.47 -34.72 42.56
C PRO A 14 -23.01 -33.36 42.11
N SER A 15 -22.38 -32.25 42.51
CA SER A 15 -22.78 -30.88 42.17
C SER A 15 -22.35 -30.44 40.77
N LEU A 16 -21.31 -31.07 40.21
CA LEU A 16 -20.76 -30.79 38.89
C LEU A 16 -21.40 -31.64 37.79
N ARG A 17 -21.91 -32.84 38.14
CA ARG A 17 -22.50 -33.81 37.19
C ARG A 17 -23.67 -33.25 36.34
N PRO A 18 -24.66 -32.53 36.89
CA PRO A 18 -25.74 -31.95 36.09
C PRO A 18 -25.27 -30.81 35.18
N LYS A 19 -24.20 -30.11 35.58
CA LYS A 19 -23.62 -28.99 34.80
C LYS A 19 -22.79 -29.52 33.63
N LEU A 20 -21.95 -30.52 33.87
CA LEU A 20 -21.15 -31.22 32.86
C LEU A 20 -22.00 -31.94 31.79
N LEU A 21 -23.16 -32.47 32.17
CA LEU A 21 -24.11 -33.10 31.24
C LEU A 21 -24.81 -32.10 30.31
N ASN A 22 -24.90 -30.83 30.72
CA ASN A 22 -25.56 -29.74 29.98
C ASN A 22 -24.57 -28.83 29.23
N THR A 23 -23.26 -28.96 29.48
CA THR A 23 -22.22 -28.22 28.76
C THR A 23 -21.76 -29.05 27.56
N SER A 24 -21.61 -28.40 26.39
CA SER A 24 -21.16 -29.13 25.21
C SER A 24 -19.71 -29.64 25.42
N PRO A 25 -19.34 -30.79 24.85
CA PRO A 25 -17.94 -31.26 24.90
C PRO A 25 -16.92 -30.26 24.37
N GLU A 26 -17.36 -29.35 23.49
CA GLU A 26 -16.55 -28.29 22.90
C GLU A 26 -16.27 -27.20 23.94
N ASP A 27 -17.30 -26.72 24.66
CA ASP A 27 -17.15 -25.71 25.72
C ASP A 27 -16.29 -26.23 26.88
N LEU A 28 -16.40 -27.53 27.23
CA LEU A 28 -15.54 -28.16 28.24
C LEU A 28 -14.07 -28.24 27.81
N SER A 29 -13.83 -28.59 26.54
CA SER A 29 -12.47 -28.59 25.98
C SER A 29 -11.88 -27.18 25.93
N MET A 30 -12.71 -26.17 25.65
CA MET A 30 -12.32 -24.77 25.64
C MET A 30 -11.96 -24.27 27.04
N ALA A 31 -12.82 -24.52 28.03
CA ALA A 31 -12.56 -24.12 29.42
C ALA A 31 -11.30 -24.78 29.98
N ALA A 32 -11.08 -26.08 29.71
CA ALA A 32 -9.88 -26.79 30.12
C ALA A 32 -8.61 -26.21 29.46
N HIS A 33 -8.68 -25.83 28.19
CA HIS A 33 -7.53 -25.26 27.48
C HIS A 33 -7.17 -23.86 28.00
N LEU A 34 -8.17 -23.02 28.23
CA LEU A 34 -7.95 -21.69 28.81
C LEU A 34 -7.31 -21.80 30.19
N TYR A 35 -7.82 -22.68 31.06
CA TYR A 35 -7.18 -22.95 32.35
C TYR A 35 -5.71 -23.35 32.22
N LEU A 36 -5.36 -24.27 31.31
CA LEU A 36 -3.98 -24.71 31.13
C LEU A 36 -3.03 -23.59 30.68
N VAL A 37 -3.50 -22.66 29.84
CA VAL A 37 -2.72 -21.48 29.45
C VAL A 37 -2.55 -20.53 30.64
N LEU A 38 -3.59 -20.35 31.45
CA LEU A 38 -3.55 -19.50 32.64
C LEU A 38 -2.69 -20.06 33.77
N GLU A 39 -2.73 -21.37 33.98
CA GLU A 39 -1.88 -22.06 34.95
C GLU A 39 -0.40 -21.85 34.60
N ARG A 40 -0.08 -21.95 33.30
CA ARG A 40 1.25 -21.72 32.73
C ARG A 40 1.71 -20.26 32.79
N LEU A 41 0.79 -19.30 32.70
CA LEU A 41 1.07 -17.87 32.95
C LEU A 41 1.28 -17.55 34.45
N GLY A 42 1.14 -18.54 35.34
CA GLY A 42 1.59 -18.42 36.74
C GLY A 42 0.81 -17.40 37.56
N SER A 43 1.51 -16.68 38.44
CA SER A 43 0.97 -15.60 39.27
C SER A 43 0.57 -14.36 38.46
N ALA A 44 1.22 -14.12 37.31
CA ALA A 44 0.97 -12.95 36.46
C ALA A 44 -0.49 -12.88 35.97
N ALA A 45 -1.11 -14.03 35.67
CA ALA A 45 -2.53 -14.11 35.36
C ALA A 45 -3.43 -14.30 36.60
N ARG A 46 -2.95 -15.03 37.62
CA ARG A 46 -3.75 -15.41 38.80
C ARG A 46 -4.04 -14.28 39.78
N ASP A 47 -3.18 -13.26 39.85
CA ASP A 47 -3.25 -12.19 40.85
C ASP A 47 -3.98 -10.93 40.35
N ARG A 48 -4.36 -10.88 39.06
CA ARG A 48 -5.13 -9.79 38.46
C ARG A 48 -6.63 -9.95 38.73
N SER A 49 -7.21 -9.05 39.52
CA SER A 49 -8.59 -9.11 40.02
C SER A 49 -9.65 -8.87 38.93
N ASP A 50 -9.33 -8.02 37.96
CA ASP A 50 -10.05 -7.76 36.70
C ASP A 50 -10.11 -9.02 35.81
N PHE A 51 -9.01 -9.76 35.75
CA PHE A 51 -8.93 -11.03 35.03
C PHE A 51 -9.82 -12.10 35.70
N ARG A 52 -9.76 -12.22 37.03
CA ARG A 52 -10.65 -13.10 37.82
C ARG A 52 -12.12 -12.71 37.74
N ALA A 53 -12.46 -11.42 37.65
CA ALA A 53 -13.85 -10.98 37.56
C ALA A 53 -14.46 -11.33 36.19
N THR A 54 -13.70 -11.12 35.11
CA THR A 54 -14.13 -11.40 33.73
C THR A 54 -14.19 -12.90 33.48
N LEU A 55 -13.19 -13.65 33.93
CA LEU A 55 -13.23 -15.12 33.84
C LEU A 55 -14.17 -15.74 34.85
N GLY A 56 -14.38 -15.17 36.03
CA GLY A 56 -15.29 -15.70 37.05
C GLY A 56 -16.71 -15.86 36.51
N GLN A 57 -17.14 -14.98 35.59
CA GLN A 57 -18.42 -15.11 34.87
C GLN A 57 -18.46 -16.32 33.91
N HIS A 58 -17.31 -16.81 33.44
CA HIS A 58 -17.16 -18.03 32.63
C HIS A 58 -16.67 -19.26 33.44
N PHE A 59 -16.01 -19.06 34.58
CA PHE A 59 -15.26 -20.03 35.39
C PHE A 59 -15.83 -20.30 36.79
N GLU A 60 -17.00 -19.77 37.16
CA GLU A 60 -17.84 -20.33 38.25
C GLU A 60 -18.18 -21.85 38.04
N ARG A 61 -17.63 -22.50 37.01
CA ARG A 61 -18.06 -23.78 36.45
C ARG A 61 -16.97 -24.82 36.24
N VAL A 62 -15.70 -24.56 36.51
CA VAL A 62 -14.64 -25.60 36.40
C VAL A 62 -13.77 -25.57 37.65
N SER A 63 -13.95 -26.54 38.55
CA SER A 63 -13.11 -26.68 39.75
C SER A 63 -11.73 -27.23 39.39
N ASP A 64 -10.73 -26.93 40.23
CA ASP A 64 -9.36 -27.46 40.09
C ASP A 64 -9.36 -29.01 39.97
N ASP A 65 -10.33 -29.68 40.60
CA ASP A 65 -10.51 -31.13 40.53
C ASP A 65 -10.93 -31.63 39.14
N ILE A 66 -11.77 -30.87 38.40
CA ILE A 66 -12.14 -31.21 37.01
C ILE A 66 -10.92 -31.15 36.11
N VAL A 67 -10.07 -30.14 36.31
CA VAL A 67 -8.88 -29.94 35.47
C VAL A 67 -7.80 -30.97 35.79
N ALA A 68 -7.54 -31.25 37.07
CA ALA A 68 -6.65 -32.33 37.50
C ALA A 68 -7.10 -33.69 36.93
N THR A 69 -8.41 -33.92 36.84
CA THR A 69 -8.98 -35.14 36.25
C THR A 69 -8.76 -35.20 34.73
N ILE A 70 -8.94 -34.09 34.00
CA ILE A 70 -8.67 -34.04 32.54
C ILE A 70 -7.19 -34.30 32.26
N LEU A 71 -6.29 -33.71 33.06
CA LEU A 71 -4.84 -33.93 32.96
C LEU A 71 -4.46 -35.38 33.27
N ALA A 72 -5.04 -35.98 34.31
CA ALA A 72 -4.81 -37.37 34.69
C ALA A 72 -5.32 -38.36 33.63
N VAL A 73 -6.50 -38.12 33.04
CA VAL A 73 -7.07 -38.94 31.97
C VAL A 73 -6.22 -38.84 30.69
N THR A 74 -5.79 -37.64 30.31
CA THR A 74 -4.93 -37.44 29.13
C THR A 74 -3.58 -38.17 29.28
N LYS A 75 -3.03 -38.17 30.49
CA LYS A 75 -1.79 -38.89 30.83
C LYS A 75 -1.99 -40.41 30.87
N ALA A 76 -3.12 -40.88 31.38
CA ALA A 76 -3.45 -42.31 31.50
C ALA A 76 -3.74 -42.97 30.14
N GLU A 77 -4.25 -42.22 29.16
CA GLU A 77 -4.47 -42.73 27.80
C GLU A 77 -3.19 -42.84 26.95
N GLY A 78 -2.01 -42.54 27.52
CA GLY A 78 -0.70 -42.75 26.86
C GLY A 78 -0.27 -41.68 25.87
N TRP A 79 -0.92 -40.52 25.86
CA TRP A 79 -0.63 -39.46 24.91
C TRP A 79 0.52 -38.58 25.42
N GLY A 80 1.76 -39.05 25.21
CA GLY A 80 3.00 -38.34 25.57
C GLY A 80 3.27 -37.08 24.73
N GLU A 81 4.45 -36.47 24.91
CA GLU A 81 5.01 -35.25 24.26
C GLU A 81 4.58 -34.97 22.79
N GLU A 82 4.26 -36.00 22.04
CA GLU A 82 3.63 -35.95 20.71
C GLU A 82 2.27 -35.23 20.69
N ILE A 83 1.43 -35.24 21.75
CA ILE A 83 0.24 -34.36 21.84
C ILE A 83 0.62 -32.90 21.89
N LEU A 84 1.69 -32.56 22.61
CA LEU A 84 2.16 -31.18 22.76
C LEU A 84 2.67 -30.69 21.40
N LYS A 85 3.42 -31.52 20.67
CA LYS A 85 3.85 -31.25 19.30
C LYS A 85 2.70 -31.27 18.28
N PHE A 86 1.73 -32.16 18.44
CA PHE A 86 0.54 -32.29 17.58
C PHE A 86 -0.45 -31.14 17.79
N ARG A 87 -0.56 -30.63 19.01
CA ARG A 87 -1.36 -29.43 19.30
C ARG A 87 -0.69 -28.22 18.68
N VAL A 88 0.62 -28.00 18.84
CA VAL A 88 1.39 -26.95 18.12
C VAL A 88 1.24 -27.04 16.59
N ARG A 89 1.04 -28.24 16.01
CA ARG A 89 0.75 -28.40 14.56
C ARG A 89 -0.69 -28.08 14.15
N LYS A 90 -1.66 -28.15 15.07
CA LYS A 90 -3.06 -27.78 14.80
C LYS A 90 -3.33 -26.28 14.99
N TRP A 91 -2.29 -25.51 15.33
CA TRP A 91 -2.33 -24.07 15.65
C TRP A 91 -2.58 -23.14 14.47
N TYR A 92 -2.84 -23.69 13.27
CA TYR A 92 -3.31 -22.89 12.14
C TYR A 92 -4.75 -23.28 11.84
N SER A 93 -5.67 -22.38 12.22
CA SER A 93 -7.10 -22.43 11.96
C SER A 93 -7.83 -23.64 12.56
N ILE A 94 -8.45 -23.47 13.72
CA ILE A 94 -9.75 -24.12 13.90
C ILE A 94 -10.61 -23.49 12.81
N PRO A 95 -11.00 -24.23 11.75
CA PRO A 95 -11.74 -23.64 10.67
C PRO A 95 -13.03 -23.11 11.27
N ILE A 96 -13.26 -21.80 11.08
CA ILE A 96 -14.56 -21.22 11.37
C ILE A 96 -15.56 -22.05 10.57
N ARG A 97 -16.47 -22.73 11.29
CA ARG A 97 -17.50 -23.53 10.65
C ARG A 97 -18.21 -22.65 9.62
N PRO A 98 -18.38 -23.10 8.37
CA PRO A 98 -19.06 -22.30 7.34
C PRO A 98 -20.48 -21.88 7.77
N GLU A 99 -21.09 -22.65 8.69
CA GLU A 99 -22.40 -22.37 9.24
C GLU A 99 -22.40 -21.30 10.35
N LEU A 100 -21.24 -20.92 10.89
CA LEU A 100 -21.14 -20.00 12.03
C LEU A 100 -21.65 -18.58 11.71
N PRO A 101 -21.33 -17.97 10.55
CA PRO A 101 -21.94 -16.70 10.18
C PRO A 101 -23.46 -16.81 10.02
N ILE A 102 -23.95 -17.95 9.51
CA ILE A 102 -25.38 -18.21 9.33
C ILE A 102 -26.07 -18.33 10.71
N SER A 103 -25.46 -19.04 11.66
CA SER A 103 -26.00 -19.21 13.00
C SER A 103 -25.98 -17.91 13.81
N MET A 104 -24.91 -17.11 13.68
CA MET A 104 -24.81 -15.79 14.31
C MET A 104 -25.79 -14.81 13.68
N ARG A 105 -26.06 -14.88 12.36
CA ARG A 105 -27.07 -14.02 11.72
C ARG A 105 -28.49 -14.39 12.17
N ALA A 106 -28.77 -15.66 12.39
CA ALA A 106 -30.07 -16.14 12.90
C ALA A 106 -30.25 -15.87 14.40
N ALA A 107 -29.16 -15.87 15.18
CA ALA A 107 -29.14 -15.57 16.59
C ALA A 107 -27.76 -14.98 16.96
N PRO A 108 -27.62 -13.65 17.07
CA PRO A 108 -26.32 -12.96 17.24
C PRO A 108 -25.43 -13.50 18.35
N LEU A 109 -26.03 -13.94 19.46
CA LEU A 109 -25.31 -14.49 20.61
C LEU A 109 -24.91 -15.97 20.42
N ARG A 110 -25.52 -16.68 19.47
CA ARG A 110 -25.29 -18.10 19.22
C ARG A 110 -24.04 -18.28 18.36
N GLY A 111 -22.92 -18.54 19.04
CA GLY A 111 -21.62 -18.75 18.42
C GLY A 111 -20.64 -17.59 18.62
N ALA A 112 -21.11 -16.40 19.03
CA ALA A 112 -20.25 -15.26 19.37
C ALA A 112 -19.21 -15.63 20.44
N GLY A 113 -19.64 -16.34 21.50
CA GLY A 113 -18.74 -16.83 22.56
C GLY A 113 -17.63 -17.75 22.05
N HIS A 114 -17.89 -18.55 21.01
CA HIS A 114 -16.88 -19.41 20.42
C HIS A 114 -15.81 -18.59 19.66
N VAL A 115 -16.22 -17.58 18.90
CA VAL A 115 -15.27 -16.71 18.19
C VAL A 115 -14.46 -15.86 19.18
N GLN A 116 -15.12 -15.29 20.20
CA GLN A 116 -14.45 -14.50 21.26
C GLN A 116 -13.37 -15.32 21.93
N TYR A 117 -13.72 -16.53 22.35
CA TYR A 117 -12.81 -17.47 22.95
C TYR A 117 -11.62 -17.80 22.02
N MET A 118 -11.87 -18.04 20.73
CA MET A 118 -10.81 -18.33 19.76
C MET A 118 -9.79 -17.18 19.66
N LEU A 119 -10.27 -15.93 19.59
CA LEU A 119 -9.40 -14.76 19.55
C LEU A 119 -8.66 -14.57 20.87
N GLN A 120 -9.36 -14.70 22.00
CA GLN A 120 -8.79 -14.62 23.35
C GLN A 120 -7.66 -15.65 23.54
N MET A 121 -7.89 -16.90 23.14
CA MET A 121 -6.89 -17.96 23.25
C MET A 121 -5.65 -17.68 22.40
N ASN A 122 -5.83 -17.23 21.15
CA ASN A 122 -4.70 -16.88 20.29
C ASN A 122 -3.83 -15.78 20.93
N ILE A 123 -4.45 -14.79 21.58
CA ILE A 123 -3.74 -13.72 22.28
C ILE A 123 -3.00 -14.30 23.49
N LEU A 124 -3.67 -15.08 24.34
CA LEU A 124 -3.06 -15.65 25.55
C LEU A 124 -1.92 -16.63 25.24
N GLU A 125 -2.03 -17.43 24.17
CA GLU A 125 -0.95 -18.33 23.74
C GLU A 125 0.29 -17.56 23.28
N ALA A 126 0.11 -16.47 22.53
CA ALA A 126 1.23 -15.62 22.15
C ALA A 126 1.77 -14.79 23.32
N THR A 127 0.93 -14.47 24.29
CA THR A 127 1.32 -13.82 25.55
C THR A 127 2.14 -14.76 26.43
N PHE A 128 1.85 -16.06 26.39
CA PHE A 128 2.68 -17.07 27.06
C PHE A 128 4.11 -17.11 26.51
N ILE A 129 4.30 -16.88 25.20
CA ILE A 129 5.64 -16.76 24.62
C ILE A 129 6.37 -15.54 25.21
N ASP A 130 5.69 -14.39 25.37
CA ASP A 130 6.28 -13.22 26.02
C ASP A 130 6.69 -13.49 27.47
N HIS A 131 5.86 -14.24 28.19
CA HIS A 131 6.11 -14.61 29.58
C HIS A 131 7.33 -15.52 29.72
N ASP A 132 7.44 -16.56 28.88
CA ASP A 132 8.57 -17.50 28.87
C ASP A 132 9.90 -16.80 28.54
N LEU A 133 9.84 -15.73 27.75
CA LEU A 133 10.97 -14.88 27.41
C LEU A 133 11.27 -13.77 28.43
N GLY A 134 10.48 -13.66 29.50
CA GLY A 134 10.63 -12.66 30.55
C GLY A 134 10.25 -11.23 30.15
N ILE A 135 9.41 -11.05 29.12
CA ILE A 135 8.98 -9.74 28.62
C ILE A 135 7.70 -9.31 29.36
N GLN A 136 7.86 -8.86 30.60
CA GLN A 136 6.73 -8.67 31.51
C GLN A 136 5.71 -7.63 31.02
N ASP A 137 6.13 -6.47 30.51
CA ASP A 137 5.21 -5.44 30.00
C ASP A 137 4.35 -5.95 28.83
N ASN A 138 4.93 -6.79 27.98
CA ASN A 138 4.23 -7.39 26.85
C ASN A 138 3.29 -8.50 27.29
N THR A 139 3.70 -9.25 28.33
CA THR A 139 2.84 -10.24 28.99
C THR A 139 1.59 -9.57 29.57
N ASP A 140 1.80 -8.47 30.30
CA ASP A 140 0.74 -7.69 30.94
C ASP A 140 -0.24 -7.07 29.93
N LEU A 141 0.28 -6.57 28.81
CA LEU A 141 -0.51 -6.01 27.70
C LEU A 141 -1.28 -7.09 26.95
N GLY A 142 -0.67 -8.24 26.67
CA GLY A 142 -1.33 -9.38 26.04
C GLY A 142 -2.47 -9.94 26.89
N ILE A 143 -2.28 -10.04 28.22
CA ILE A 143 -3.35 -10.40 29.17
C ILE A 143 -4.49 -9.38 29.09
N ALA A 144 -4.18 -8.07 29.09
CA ALA A 144 -5.20 -7.03 29.02
C ALA A 144 -6.02 -7.07 27.70
N LEU A 145 -5.35 -7.26 26.56
CA LEU A 145 -5.99 -7.42 25.25
C LEU A 145 -6.93 -8.64 25.22
N ALA A 146 -6.51 -9.75 25.84
CA ALA A 146 -7.32 -10.97 25.95
C ALA A 146 -8.55 -10.79 26.85
N VAL A 147 -8.46 -9.99 27.92
CA VAL A 147 -9.62 -9.63 28.75
C VAL A 147 -10.59 -8.78 27.97
N ASP A 148 -10.10 -7.74 27.30
CA ASP A 148 -10.96 -6.82 26.57
C ASP A 148 -11.77 -7.55 25.49
N VAL A 149 -11.13 -8.45 24.71
CA VAL A 149 -11.81 -9.30 23.72
C VAL A 149 -12.98 -10.10 24.32
N ALA A 150 -12.84 -10.59 25.55
CA ALA A 150 -13.91 -11.35 26.21
C ALA A 150 -15.14 -10.48 26.53
N THR A 151 -14.96 -9.16 26.65
CA THR A 151 -16.06 -8.21 26.86
C THR A 151 -16.72 -7.74 25.55
N GLN A 152 -16.05 -7.93 24.40
CA GLN A 152 -16.51 -7.44 23.10
C GLN A 152 -17.31 -8.51 22.33
N THR A 153 -18.59 -8.27 22.07
CA THR A 153 -19.44 -9.25 21.34
C THR A 153 -19.28 -9.08 19.83
N PRO A 154 -18.76 -10.08 19.08
CA PRO A 154 -18.69 -10.02 17.64
C PRO A 154 -20.07 -10.10 17.01
N PHE A 155 -20.25 -9.46 15.86
CA PHE A 155 -21.49 -9.53 15.09
C PHE A 155 -21.21 -9.93 13.64
N VAL A 156 -22.25 -10.33 12.92
CA VAL A 156 -22.15 -10.63 11.48
C VAL A 156 -22.71 -9.47 10.69
N ASP A 157 -21.91 -8.91 9.80
CA ASP A 157 -22.35 -7.80 8.95
C ASP A 157 -23.23 -8.26 7.78
N SER A 158 -23.68 -7.30 6.97
CA SER A 158 -24.48 -7.54 5.76
C SER A 158 -23.78 -8.46 4.75
N SER A 159 -22.45 -8.51 4.77
CA SER A 159 -21.60 -9.31 3.88
C SER A 159 -21.26 -10.70 4.45
N SER A 160 -21.88 -11.10 5.55
CA SER A 160 -21.63 -12.37 6.24
C SER A 160 -20.23 -12.46 6.87
N ARG A 161 -19.59 -11.32 7.13
CA ARG A 161 -18.30 -11.25 7.81
C ARG A 161 -18.52 -11.14 9.30
N ILE A 162 -17.68 -11.82 10.09
CA ILE A 162 -17.67 -11.67 11.55
C ILE A 162 -16.81 -10.44 11.88
N VAL A 163 -17.40 -9.43 12.50
CA VAL A 163 -16.80 -8.13 12.82
C VAL A 163 -16.69 -7.98 14.32
N TYR A 164 -15.54 -7.49 14.79
CA TYR A 164 -15.30 -7.14 16.19
C TYR A 164 -15.20 -5.62 16.37
N PRO A 165 -16.00 -5.02 17.27
CA PRO A 165 -15.91 -3.60 17.58
C PRO A 165 -14.84 -3.34 18.66
N LEU A 166 -13.58 -3.69 18.41
CA LEU A 166 -12.51 -3.60 19.43
C LEU A 166 -12.11 -2.15 19.77
N GLY A 167 -12.45 -1.19 18.91
CA GLY A 167 -12.06 0.21 19.09
C GLY A 167 -10.57 0.46 18.78
N LYS A 168 -10.22 1.73 18.56
CA LYS A 168 -8.87 2.13 18.14
C LYS A 168 -7.80 1.80 19.19
N ASP A 169 -8.11 2.03 20.46
CA ASP A 169 -7.15 1.84 21.56
C ASP A 169 -6.71 0.37 21.67
N TRP A 170 -7.64 -0.55 21.46
CA TRP A 170 -7.32 -1.98 21.43
C TRP A 170 -6.41 -2.31 20.24
N ILE A 171 -6.69 -1.74 19.06
CA ILE A 171 -5.90 -1.98 17.85
C ILE A 171 -4.48 -1.45 18.03
N ASP A 172 -4.32 -0.24 18.57
CA ASP A 172 -3.02 0.36 18.85
C ASP A 172 -2.26 -0.47 19.87
N ALA A 173 -2.92 -0.92 20.94
CA ALA A 173 -2.34 -1.79 21.96
C ALA A 173 -1.90 -3.15 21.36
N TYR A 174 -2.69 -3.74 20.48
CA TYR A 174 -2.33 -4.99 19.79
C TYR A 174 -1.14 -4.82 18.84
N ILE A 175 -1.07 -3.70 18.13
CA ILE A 175 0.05 -3.36 17.25
C ILE A 175 1.32 -3.12 18.08
N ALA A 176 1.21 -2.35 19.17
CA ALA A 176 2.31 -2.10 20.10
C ALA A 176 2.83 -3.40 20.74
N TRP A 177 1.92 -4.29 21.14
CA TRP A 177 2.23 -5.61 21.70
C TRP A 177 3.04 -6.49 20.74
N ASN A 178 2.69 -6.49 19.45
CA ASN A 178 3.43 -7.24 18.43
C ASN A 178 4.78 -6.59 18.09
N MET A 179 4.83 -5.27 17.98
CA MET A 179 6.06 -4.55 17.63
C MET A 179 7.10 -4.58 18.74
N ASN A 180 6.68 -4.53 20.01
CA ASN A 180 7.58 -4.69 21.14
C ASN A 180 8.30 -6.05 21.08
N TYR A 181 7.56 -7.13 20.80
CA TYR A 181 8.16 -8.44 20.58
C TYR A 181 9.14 -8.47 19.40
N VAL A 182 8.75 -7.94 18.24
CA VAL A 182 9.64 -7.87 17.06
C VAL A 182 10.92 -7.09 17.38
N SER A 183 10.83 -6.04 18.18
CA SER A 183 11.99 -5.20 18.53
C SER A 183 13.04 -5.89 19.41
N LEU A 184 12.65 -6.96 20.12
CA LEU A 184 13.51 -7.71 21.02
C LEU A 184 14.27 -8.83 20.30
N PHE A 185 13.82 -9.27 19.13
CA PHE A 185 14.46 -10.33 18.36
C PHE A 185 15.32 -9.76 17.24
N GLY A 186 16.63 -9.86 17.44
CA GLY A 186 17.60 -9.48 16.44
C GLY A 186 17.75 -10.45 15.26
N GLU A 187 17.35 -11.69 15.46
CA GLU A 187 17.25 -12.73 14.43
C GLU A 187 15.93 -13.47 14.69
N LEU A 188 15.01 -13.44 13.70
CA LEU A 188 13.69 -14.07 13.80
C LEU A 188 13.82 -15.60 13.79
N ALA A 189 14.02 -16.20 14.95
CA ALA A 189 14.00 -17.66 15.08
C ALA A 189 12.57 -18.23 15.20
N VAL A 190 11.58 -17.42 15.58
CA VAL A 190 10.21 -17.90 15.89
C VAL A 190 9.16 -17.14 15.10
N PHE A 191 8.83 -17.65 13.91
CA PHE A 191 7.79 -17.10 13.01
C PHE A 191 6.36 -17.19 13.56
N ALA A 192 6.12 -17.99 14.61
CA ALA A 192 4.77 -18.29 15.10
C ALA A 192 3.99 -17.04 15.56
N LYS A 193 4.66 -16.03 16.13
CA LYS A 193 4.01 -14.81 16.62
C LYS A 193 3.55 -13.86 15.51
N LEU A 194 4.24 -13.87 14.36
CA LEU A 194 3.86 -13.12 13.16
C LEU A 194 2.65 -13.72 12.42
N LEU A 195 2.16 -14.88 12.88
CA LEU A 195 1.09 -15.63 12.24
C LEU A 195 -0.25 -15.54 12.99
N ILE A 196 -0.32 -14.81 14.12
CA ILE A 196 -1.60 -14.44 14.74
C ILE A 196 -2.40 -13.63 13.70
N PRO A 197 -3.71 -13.88 13.52
CA PRO A 197 -4.51 -13.16 12.54
C PRO A 197 -4.35 -11.65 12.69
N SER A 198 -3.81 -10.98 11.66
CA SER A 198 -3.84 -9.52 11.57
C SER A 198 -5.31 -9.09 11.58
N ILE A 199 -5.71 -8.33 12.59
CA ILE A 199 -7.07 -7.81 12.70
C ILE A 199 -7.24 -6.74 11.62
N ILE A 200 -8.16 -6.98 10.69
CA ILE A 200 -8.50 -6.03 9.63
C ILE A 200 -9.50 -5.04 10.20
N CYS A 201 -9.13 -3.77 10.19
CA CYS A 201 -10.06 -2.67 10.48
C CYS A 201 -10.88 -2.41 9.22
N THR A 202 -12.12 -2.88 9.16
CA THR A 202 -13.06 -2.50 8.09
C THR A 202 -14.01 -1.44 8.64
N SER A 203 -14.01 -0.22 8.09
CA SER A 203 -15.08 0.74 8.37
C SER A 203 -16.39 0.19 7.81
N VAL A 204 -17.46 0.23 8.62
CA VAL A 204 -18.80 -0.29 8.27
C VAL A 204 -19.59 0.73 7.42
N SER A 205 -18.94 1.76 6.85
CA SER A 205 -19.64 2.96 6.36
C SER A 205 -20.33 2.85 4.99
N ASP A 206 -20.23 1.74 4.25
CA ASP A 206 -20.92 1.60 2.94
C ASP A 206 -22.21 0.76 3.00
N THR A 207 -23.05 1.02 4.00
CA THR A 207 -24.48 0.63 3.94
C THR A 207 -25.32 1.78 3.40
N THR A 208 -25.17 2.10 2.12
CA THR A 208 -26.26 2.74 1.38
C THR A 208 -26.65 1.88 0.17
N VAL A 209 -27.82 1.26 0.32
CA VAL A 209 -28.89 1.00 -0.67
C VAL A 209 -28.49 0.40 -2.03
N GLU A 210 -28.95 -0.84 -2.21
CA GLU A 210 -29.28 -1.54 -3.46
C GLU A 210 -28.14 -2.01 -4.41
N GLY A 211 -27.80 -3.29 -4.24
CA GLY A 211 -27.97 -4.23 -5.37
C GLY A 211 -26.78 -4.51 -6.29
N ASN A 212 -25.65 -4.98 -5.75
CA ASN A 212 -24.79 -6.07 -6.27
C ASN A 212 -23.35 -5.84 -5.82
N TRP A 213 -22.97 -6.45 -4.69
CA TRP A 213 -21.57 -6.55 -4.30
C TRP A 213 -21.07 -7.94 -4.70
N SER A 214 -20.17 -7.99 -5.68
CA SER A 214 -19.40 -9.18 -6.00
C SER A 214 -18.57 -9.62 -4.80
N ARG A 215 -18.52 -10.94 -4.57
CA ARG A 215 -17.80 -11.62 -3.47
C ARG A 215 -16.46 -10.95 -3.11
N PRO A 216 -16.13 -10.75 -1.82
CA PRO A 216 -14.80 -10.29 -1.45
C PRO A 216 -13.75 -11.38 -1.71
N VAL A 217 -12.61 -10.93 -2.24
CA VAL A 217 -11.46 -11.74 -2.64
C VAL A 217 -10.65 -12.14 -1.38
N PRO A 218 -10.28 -13.43 -1.20
CA PRO A 218 -9.46 -13.92 -0.08
C PRO A 218 -8.11 -13.20 0.13
N GLU A 219 -7.67 -12.42 -0.85
CA GLU A 219 -6.36 -11.75 -0.91
C GLU A 219 -6.18 -10.62 0.12
N MET A 220 -7.24 -9.99 0.65
CA MET A 220 -7.07 -8.87 1.60
C MET A 220 -6.49 -9.28 2.97
N TRP A 221 -6.74 -10.50 3.42
CA TRP A 221 -6.11 -11.03 4.64
C TRP A 221 -4.63 -11.34 4.44
N VAL A 222 -4.24 -11.69 3.21
CA VAL A 222 -2.85 -11.86 2.80
C VAL A 222 -2.14 -10.51 2.76
N ILE A 223 -2.80 -9.46 2.24
CA ILE A 223 -2.26 -8.09 2.18
C ILE A 223 -2.03 -7.50 3.58
N ALA A 224 -2.97 -7.65 4.52
CA ALA A 224 -2.79 -7.14 5.89
C ALA A 224 -1.63 -7.85 6.63
N ARG A 225 -1.52 -9.18 6.45
CA ARG A 225 -0.36 -9.96 6.92
C ARG A 225 0.94 -9.50 6.26
N GLU A 226 0.89 -9.24 4.96
CA GLU A 226 2.03 -8.74 4.18
C GLU A 226 2.48 -7.36 4.68
N VAL A 227 1.55 -6.47 5.08
CA VAL A 227 1.88 -5.15 5.65
C VAL A 227 2.52 -5.27 7.02
N THR A 228 1.96 -6.06 7.94
CA THR A 228 2.56 -6.28 9.28
C THR A 228 3.94 -6.94 9.15
N LEU A 229 4.09 -7.89 8.22
CA LEU A 229 5.36 -8.56 7.94
C LEU A 229 6.37 -7.61 7.28
N LYS A 230 5.96 -6.78 6.31
CA LYS A 230 6.82 -5.77 5.67
C LYS A 230 7.27 -4.70 6.66
N ALA A 231 6.39 -4.25 7.56
CA ALA A 231 6.73 -3.29 8.61
C ALA A 231 7.74 -3.89 9.62
N ALA A 232 7.54 -5.14 10.02
CA ALA A 232 8.49 -5.87 10.85
C ALA A 232 9.85 -6.06 10.15
N LEU A 233 9.85 -6.42 8.86
CA LEU A 233 11.08 -6.57 8.05
C LEU A 233 11.80 -5.23 7.86
N ALA A 234 11.08 -4.14 7.61
CA ALA A 234 11.65 -2.80 7.48
C ALA A 234 12.24 -2.31 8.81
N PHE A 235 11.55 -2.57 9.93
CA PHE A 235 12.06 -2.29 11.27
C PHE A 235 13.36 -3.05 11.54
N MET A 236 13.41 -4.35 11.25
CA MET A 236 14.60 -5.18 11.43
C MET A 236 15.76 -4.78 10.51
N TYR A 237 15.48 -4.41 9.26
CA TYR A 237 16.52 -3.94 8.32
C TYR A 237 17.19 -2.66 8.82
N ASN A 238 16.40 -1.71 9.30
CA ASN A 238 16.91 -0.47 9.89
C ASN A 238 17.65 -0.73 11.22
N TRP A 239 17.16 -1.68 12.03
CA TRP A 239 17.81 -2.12 13.26
C TRP A 239 19.18 -2.76 13.02
N GLN A 240 19.31 -3.62 11.99
CA GLN A 240 20.56 -4.28 11.65
C GLN A 240 21.60 -3.29 11.09
N ALA A 241 21.16 -2.33 10.27
CA ALA A 241 22.02 -1.25 9.79
C ALA A 241 22.57 -0.39 10.94
N ALA A 242 21.74 -0.05 11.93
CA ALA A 242 22.16 0.71 13.10
C ALA A 242 23.08 -0.08 14.05
N LYS A 243 22.85 -1.39 14.22
CA LYS A 243 23.69 -2.30 15.03
C LYS A 243 25.07 -2.52 14.41
N ILE A 244 25.15 -2.69 13.09
CA ILE A 244 26.42 -2.81 12.34
C ILE A 244 27.23 -1.50 12.44
N ALA A 245 26.55 -0.35 12.38
CA ALA A 245 27.20 0.96 12.46
C ALA A 245 27.74 1.28 13.86
N SER A 246 27.16 0.73 14.93
CA SER A 246 27.47 1.13 16.32
C SER A 246 28.32 0.14 17.12
N GLY A 247 28.38 -1.14 16.77
CA GLY A 247 29.29 -2.13 17.37
C GLY A 247 29.09 -2.44 18.87
N VAL A 248 28.11 -1.81 19.54
CA VAL A 248 27.85 -1.96 20.99
C VAL A 248 26.50 -2.67 21.19
N PRO A 249 26.41 -3.70 22.06
CA PRO A 249 25.12 -4.27 22.45
C PRO A 249 24.36 -3.26 23.31
N TYR A 250 23.23 -2.76 22.83
CA TYR A 250 22.38 -1.85 23.60
C TYR A 250 21.63 -2.59 24.70
N GLY A 251 21.76 -2.12 25.94
CA GLY A 251 20.77 -2.36 27.01
C GLY A 251 19.60 -1.39 26.86
N ASN A 252 18.38 -1.88 27.14
CA ASN A 252 17.07 -1.21 27.09
C ASN A 252 16.88 -0.26 25.89
N MET A 253 16.22 -0.77 24.86
CA MET A 253 15.94 -0.04 23.63
C MET A 253 14.82 0.99 23.85
N VAL A 254 15.15 2.28 23.78
CA VAL A 254 14.15 3.36 23.74
C VAL A 254 13.79 3.60 22.28
N MET A 255 12.53 3.40 21.93
CA MET A 255 12.04 3.69 20.58
C MET A 255 12.35 5.13 20.20
N SER A 256 13.07 5.31 19.09
CA SER A 256 13.56 6.63 18.67
C SER A 256 12.38 7.59 18.46
N PRO A 257 12.54 8.89 18.73
CA PRO A 257 11.48 9.88 18.51
C PRO A 257 10.91 9.83 17.09
N HIS A 258 11.75 9.50 16.09
CA HIS A 258 11.35 9.37 14.70
C HIS A 258 10.48 8.13 14.43
N ALA A 259 10.79 6.97 15.02
CA ALA A 259 9.92 5.80 14.94
C ALA A 259 8.58 6.03 15.67
N ARG A 260 8.60 6.80 16.77
CA ARG A 260 7.40 7.23 17.52
C ARG A 260 6.53 8.20 16.70
N GLU A 261 7.17 9.08 15.94
CA GLU A 261 6.53 10.04 15.03
C GLU A 261 5.93 9.36 13.79
N GLU A 262 6.65 8.43 13.16
CA GLU A 262 6.16 7.66 12.01
C GLU A 262 4.99 6.74 12.40
N TRP A 263 4.99 6.19 13.61
CA TRP A 263 3.88 5.37 14.11
C TRP A 263 2.61 6.18 14.39
N GLY A 264 2.76 7.42 14.86
CA GLY A 264 1.64 8.38 15.01
C GLY A 264 1.02 8.83 13.69
N ARG A 265 1.65 8.53 12.54
CA ARG A 265 1.20 8.93 11.18
C ARG A 265 0.38 7.86 10.45
N ILE A 266 0.17 6.66 11.01
CA ILE A 266 -0.70 5.64 10.39
C ILE A 266 -2.16 6.06 10.56
N SER A 267 -2.69 6.79 9.58
CA SER A 267 -4.09 7.18 9.47
C SER A 267 -4.94 5.99 9.02
N MET A 268 -5.92 5.59 9.84
CA MET A 268 -7.05 4.76 9.41
C MET A 268 -8.30 5.65 9.32
N LEU A 269 -8.91 5.65 8.13
CA LEU A 269 -10.05 6.50 7.76
C LEU A 269 -11.27 6.33 8.68
N ARG A 270 -11.92 7.47 8.94
CA ARG A 270 -13.16 7.70 9.71
C ARG A 270 -14.28 6.72 9.36
N SER A 271 -14.96 6.19 10.39
CA SER A 271 -16.35 5.73 10.27
C SER A 271 -17.29 6.83 10.77
N SER A 272 -18.13 7.38 9.89
CA SER A 272 -19.27 8.22 10.25
C SER A 272 -20.45 7.34 10.70
N LEU A 273 -20.53 7.03 11.98
CA LEU A 273 -21.76 6.47 12.58
C LEU A 273 -22.64 7.60 13.13
N PRO A 274 -23.97 7.50 13.02
CA PRO A 274 -24.89 8.33 13.82
C PRO A 274 -24.69 7.98 15.31
N HIS A 275 -24.54 9.01 16.14
CA HIS A 275 -24.41 8.86 17.59
C HIS A 275 -25.55 8.01 18.18
N PRO A 276 -25.26 6.96 18.99
CA PRO A 276 -26.27 6.40 19.86
C PRO A 276 -26.68 7.46 20.90
N PRO A 277 -27.97 7.51 21.29
CA PRO A 277 -28.45 8.48 22.26
C PRO A 277 -27.83 8.21 23.63
N ASP A 278 -27.16 9.24 24.15
CA ASP A 278 -26.90 9.54 25.56
C ASP A 278 -26.91 8.35 26.54
N CYS A 279 -25.81 7.62 26.62
CA CYS A 279 -25.46 6.87 27.84
C CYS A 279 -23.94 7.01 28.10
N CYS A 280 -23.63 7.69 29.21
CA CYS A 280 -22.33 7.79 29.88
C CYS A 280 -21.19 8.57 29.17
N GLY A 281 -20.90 9.77 29.69
CA GLY A 281 -19.54 10.34 29.68
C GLY A 281 -19.17 11.29 28.55
N LYS A 282 -19.95 12.35 28.31
CA LYS A 282 -19.63 13.44 27.34
C LYS A 282 -18.39 14.31 27.68
N GLY A 283 -17.58 13.93 28.66
CA GLY A 283 -16.48 14.78 29.18
C GLY A 283 -15.08 14.48 28.63
N SER A 284 -14.74 13.22 28.34
CA SER A 284 -13.35 12.82 28.04
C SER A 284 -13.04 12.64 26.55
N LEU A 285 -14.03 12.28 25.73
CA LEU A 285 -13.83 11.97 24.30
C LEU A 285 -13.75 13.21 23.39
N ASN A 286 -14.43 14.31 23.74
CA ASN A 286 -14.29 15.57 22.99
C ASN A 286 -12.89 16.20 23.17
N MET A 287 -12.20 15.89 24.27
CA MET A 287 -10.84 16.36 24.53
C MET A 287 -9.78 15.62 23.69
N LEU A 288 -10.09 14.41 23.21
CA LEU A 288 -9.25 13.63 22.27
C LEU A 288 -9.56 13.97 20.81
N TYR A 289 -10.77 14.44 20.51
CA TYR A 289 -11.18 14.82 19.16
C TYR A 289 -10.41 16.05 18.62
N ASP A 290 -10.05 16.98 19.51
CA ASP A 290 -9.20 18.14 19.18
C ASP A 290 -7.69 17.80 19.18
N GLN A 291 -7.29 16.61 19.65
CA GLN A 291 -5.87 16.20 19.72
C GLN A 291 -5.39 15.34 18.53
N VAL A 292 -6.29 14.94 17.62
CA VAL A 292 -5.94 14.07 16.47
C VAL A 292 -6.27 14.75 15.14
N LEU A 293 -5.90 16.03 15.00
CA LEU A 293 -5.46 16.49 13.69
C LEU A 293 -4.08 15.86 13.46
N PRO A 294 -3.85 15.07 12.40
CA PRO A 294 -2.55 14.40 12.16
C PRO A 294 -1.38 15.39 12.01
N TYR A 295 -1.69 16.69 11.90
CA TYR A 295 -0.75 17.80 11.94
C TYR A 295 -1.22 18.78 13.01
N GLY A 296 -0.87 18.52 14.27
CA GLY A 296 -1.09 19.49 15.34
C GLY A 296 -0.43 20.82 14.97
N ALA A 297 -1.14 21.93 15.16
CA ALA A 297 -0.59 23.25 14.90
C ALA A 297 0.63 23.47 15.82
N SER A 298 1.82 23.60 15.23
CA SER A 298 2.99 24.08 15.97
C SER A 298 2.86 25.58 16.14
N GLU A 299 2.83 26.09 17.38
CA GLU A 299 2.71 27.53 17.68
C GLU A 299 3.78 28.40 17.00
N HIS A 300 4.86 27.81 16.51
CA HIS A 300 6.00 28.51 15.92
C HIS A 300 6.20 28.24 14.42
N SER A 301 5.34 27.45 13.77
CA SER A 301 5.45 27.22 12.33
C SER A 301 4.75 28.33 11.54
N PRO A 302 5.32 28.83 10.43
CA PRO A 302 4.60 29.70 9.49
C PRO A 302 3.33 29.07 8.91
N THR A 303 3.17 27.75 9.02
CA THR A 303 2.00 27.00 8.57
C THR A 303 0.97 26.73 9.68
N SER A 304 1.18 27.27 10.88
CA SER A 304 0.34 27.00 12.06
C SER A 304 -1.10 27.48 11.90
N GLU A 305 -1.30 28.56 11.14
CA GLU A 305 -2.62 29.13 10.85
C GLU A 305 -3.31 28.46 9.64
N MET A 306 -2.64 27.54 8.94
CA MET A 306 -3.24 26.86 7.79
C MET A 306 -4.22 25.78 8.24
N PRO A 307 -5.44 25.74 7.69
CA PRO A 307 -6.33 24.60 7.88
C PRO A 307 -5.68 23.29 7.40
N SER A 308 -6.07 22.16 7.98
CA SER A 308 -5.41 20.87 7.73
C SER A 308 -5.41 20.45 6.26
N GLU A 309 -6.48 20.72 5.52
CA GLU A 309 -6.61 20.47 4.09
C GLU A 309 -5.64 21.32 3.26
N TRP A 310 -5.42 22.57 3.66
CA TRP A 310 -4.47 23.48 3.01
C TRP A 310 -3.03 23.12 3.35
N PHE A 311 -2.77 22.67 4.58
CA PHE A 311 -1.47 22.13 4.95
C PHE A 311 -1.15 20.85 4.16
N LEU A 312 -2.13 19.98 3.96
CA LEU A 312 -1.98 18.78 3.13
C LEU A 312 -1.68 19.12 1.67
N PHE A 313 -2.40 20.10 1.11
CA PHE A 313 -2.14 20.63 -0.21
C PHE A 313 -0.75 21.24 -0.32
N TYR A 314 -0.32 22.03 0.67
CA TYR A 314 1.02 22.60 0.75
C TYR A 314 2.09 21.50 0.72
N CYS A 315 1.98 20.46 1.56
CA CYS A 315 2.90 19.32 1.54
C CYS A 315 2.92 18.62 0.17
N THR A 316 1.75 18.47 -0.46
CA THR A 316 1.62 17.88 -1.80
C THR A 316 2.38 18.70 -2.84
N MET A 317 2.23 20.04 -2.82
CA MET A 317 2.94 20.94 -3.72
C MET A 317 4.46 20.88 -3.50
N VAL A 318 4.91 20.89 -2.25
CA VAL A 318 6.34 20.78 -1.93
C VAL A 318 6.92 19.47 -2.47
N MET A 319 6.24 18.34 -2.24
CA MET A 319 6.67 17.05 -2.77
C MET A 319 6.69 17.01 -4.30
N TRP A 320 5.65 17.54 -4.95
CA TRP A 320 5.59 17.65 -6.40
C TRP A 320 6.74 18.48 -6.97
N VAL A 321 7.02 19.65 -6.39
CA VAL A 321 8.15 20.50 -6.79
C VAL A 321 9.47 19.74 -6.62
N MET A 322 9.68 19.05 -5.49
CA MET A 322 10.88 18.25 -5.26
C MET A 322 11.04 17.11 -6.29
N VAL A 323 9.95 16.43 -6.64
CA VAL A 323 9.93 15.39 -7.68
C VAL A 323 10.30 15.99 -9.04
N LEU A 324 9.71 17.13 -9.43
CA LEU A 324 10.05 17.80 -10.69
C LEU A 324 11.51 18.24 -10.76
N PHE A 325 12.03 18.89 -9.72
CA PHE A 325 13.43 19.31 -9.66
C PHE A 325 14.38 18.11 -9.71
N THR A 326 14.05 17.02 -9.00
CA THR A 326 14.86 15.80 -9.02
C THR A 326 14.81 15.13 -10.38
N GLY A 327 13.64 15.02 -10.97
CA GLY A 327 13.41 14.43 -12.28
C GLY A 327 14.14 15.18 -13.39
N PHE A 328 13.82 16.47 -13.59
CA PHE A 328 14.54 17.29 -14.58
C PHE A 328 16.03 17.40 -14.26
N GLY A 329 16.39 17.56 -12.98
CA GLY A 329 17.78 17.56 -12.54
C GLY A 329 18.53 16.29 -12.91
N SER A 330 17.87 15.12 -12.87
CA SER A 330 18.47 13.85 -13.29
C SER A 330 18.81 13.81 -14.78
N GLU A 331 18.03 14.45 -15.65
CA GLU A 331 18.40 14.58 -17.08
C GLU A 331 19.71 15.36 -17.26
N PHE A 332 19.94 16.40 -16.45
CA PHE A 332 21.17 17.20 -16.50
C PHE A 332 22.36 16.48 -15.86
N VAL A 333 22.17 15.93 -14.66
CA VAL A 333 23.25 15.39 -13.83
C VAL A 333 23.64 13.98 -14.27
N VAL A 334 22.66 13.16 -14.68
CA VAL A 334 22.89 11.75 -15.08
C VAL A 334 22.82 11.62 -16.60
N GLY A 335 21.76 12.14 -17.23
CA GLY A 335 21.51 11.94 -18.67
C GLY A 335 22.60 12.50 -19.58
N VAL A 336 23.04 13.73 -19.33
CA VAL A 336 24.07 14.37 -20.17
C VAL A 336 25.43 13.65 -20.08
N PRO A 337 25.95 13.32 -18.88
CA PRO A 337 27.17 12.50 -18.81
C PRO A 337 26.96 11.11 -19.41
N LEU A 338 25.84 10.44 -19.10
CA LEU A 338 25.60 9.08 -19.55
C LEU A 338 25.55 8.97 -21.08
N SER A 339 24.82 9.87 -21.74
CA SER A 339 24.75 9.93 -23.21
C SER A 339 26.09 10.17 -23.91
N LYS A 340 27.07 10.79 -23.22
CA LYS A 340 28.44 10.97 -23.75
C LYS A 340 29.33 9.74 -23.59
N HIS A 341 29.05 8.89 -22.59
CA HIS A 341 29.90 7.75 -22.25
C HIS A 341 29.38 6.42 -22.83
N LEU A 342 28.09 6.33 -23.14
CA LEU A 342 27.53 5.15 -23.79
C LEU A 342 27.93 5.13 -25.27
N SER A 343 28.49 4.01 -25.72
CA SER A 343 28.58 3.72 -27.16
C SER A 343 27.19 3.61 -27.75
N GLU A 344 27.05 3.76 -29.07
CA GLU A 344 25.75 3.68 -29.75
C GLU A 344 24.96 2.41 -29.37
N GLY A 345 25.61 1.24 -29.38
CA GLY A 345 24.97 -0.02 -28.97
C GLY A 345 24.60 -0.09 -27.48
N SER A 346 25.44 0.44 -26.59
CA SER A 346 25.12 0.48 -25.16
C SER A 346 24.00 1.48 -24.85
N SER A 347 23.89 2.56 -25.62
CA SER A 347 22.81 3.55 -25.53
C SER A 347 21.46 2.93 -25.89
N GLU A 348 21.40 2.14 -26.96
CA GLU A 348 20.18 1.45 -27.37
C GLU A 348 19.72 0.42 -26.32
N ILE A 349 20.66 -0.37 -25.77
CA ILE A 349 20.35 -1.33 -24.69
C ILE A 349 19.85 -0.60 -23.45
N PHE A 350 20.51 0.49 -23.06
CA PHE A 350 20.09 1.30 -21.91
C PHE A 350 18.69 1.85 -22.13
N ARG A 351 18.41 2.47 -23.28
CA ARG A 351 17.10 3.00 -23.65
C ARG A 351 16.00 1.92 -23.62
N THR A 352 16.26 0.77 -24.23
CA THR A 352 15.30 -0.35 -24.23
C THR A 352 15.03 -0.84 -22.81
N THR A 353 16.06 -0.88 -21.96
CA THR A 353 15.94 -1.29 -20.56
C THR A 353 15.12 -0.29 -19.76
N THR A 354 15.34 1.00 -19.93
CA THR A 354 14.58 2.03 -19.19
C THR A 354 13.13 2.10 -19.65
N GLU A 355 12.84 1.88 -20.94
CA GLU A 355 11.48 1.72 -21.46
C GLU A 355 10.76 0.51 -20.88
N LEU A 356 11.45 -0.63 -20.73
CA LEU A 356 10.90 -1.82 -20.08
C LEU A 356 10.59 -1.60 -18.59
N LEU A 357 11.47 -0.89 -17.87
CA LEU A 357 11.33 -0.65 -16.43
C LEU A 357 10.33 0.46 -16.10
N PHE A 358 10.12 1.41 -17.02
CA PHE A 358 9.19 2.52 -16.88
C PHE A 358 7.81 2.10 -16.34
N PRO A 359 7.05 1.18 -16.98
CA PRO A 359 5.69 0.87 -16.56
C PRO A 359 5.66 0.20 -15.18
N ILE A 360 6.70 -0.58 -14.83
CA ILE A 360 6.82 -1.22 -13.51
C ILE A 360 7.04 -0.16 -12.44
N CYS A 361 8.01 0.75 -12.65
CA CYS A 361 8.28 1.85 -11.72
C CYS A 361 7.06 2.75 -11.51
N LEU A 362 6.35 3.10 -12.58
CA LEU A 362 5.15 3.95 -12.49
C LEU A 362 3.98 3.23 -11.81
N THR A 363 3.82 1.94 -12.03
CA THR A 363 2.82 1.10 -11.32
C THR A 363 3.13 1.06 -9.82
N VAL A 364 4.38 0.83 -9.44
CA VAL A 364 4.79 0.85 -8.01
C VAL A 364 4.51 2.23 -7.40
N ALA A 365 4.88 3.30 -8.10
CA ALA A 365 4.63 4.65 -7.62
C ALA A 365 3.14 4.92 -7.37
N LEU A 366 2.29 4.61 -8.35
CA LEU A 366 0.83 4.83 -8.29
C LEU A 366 0.16 4.00 -7.18
N PHE A 367 0.45 2.70 -7.09
CA PHE A 367 -0.25 1.80 -6.17
C PHE A 367 0.36 1.77 -4.75
N SER A 368 1.56 2.32 -4.54
CA SER A 368 2.15 2.37 -3.20
C SER A 368 1.41 3.31 -2.24
N GLN A 369 0.74 4.35 -2.76
CA GLN A 369 0.10 5.43 -1.99
C GLN A 369 0.97 5.95 -0.83
N SER A 370 2.30 5.96 -1.01
CA SER A 370 3.26 6.26 0.02
C SER A 370 4.42 7.11 -0.52
N VAL A 371 5.07 7.85 0.37
CA VAL A 371 6.31 8.60 0.05
C VAL A 371 7.42 7.68 -0.47
N PHE A 372 7.40 6.39 -0.10
CA PHE A 372 8.32 5.38 -0.63
C PHE A 372 8.13 5.07 -2.11
N GLY A 373 6.98 5.44 -2.71
CA GLY A 373 6.75 5.36 -4.15
C GLY A 373 7.43 6.46 -4.96
N LEU A 374 7.79 7.58 -4.33
CA LEU A 374 8.35 8.74 -5.05
C LEU A 374 9.72 8.48 -5.71
N PRO A 375 10.65 7.72 -5.13
CA PRO A 375 11.87 7.33 -5.84
C PRO A 375 11.56 6.56 -7.14
N PHE A 376 10.58 5.66 -7.11
CA PHE A 376 10.13 4.94 -8.31
C PHE A 376 9.43 5.85 -9.32
N LEU A 377 8.68 6.86 -8.84
CA LEU A 377 8.10 7.89 -9.69
C LEU A 377 9.18 8.66 -10.45
N CYS A 378 10.19 9.18 -9.75
CA CYS A 378 11.29 9.93 -10.35
C CYS A 378 12.07 9.09 -11.35
N VAL A 379 12.46 7.88 -10.95
CA VAL A 379 13.25 6.97 -11.79
C VAL A 379 12.44 6.49 -13.00
N GLY A 380 11.15 6.19 -12.82
CA GLY A 380 10.23 5.80 -13.87
C GLY A 380 10.01 6.92 -14.87
N LEU A 381 9.43 8.03 -14.44
CA LEU A 381 9.05 9.14 -15.34
C LEU A 381 10.21 9.71 -16.14
N TRP A 382 11.40 9.85 -15.52
CA TRP A 382 12.58 10.35 -16.22
C TRP A 382 13.50 9.24 -16.73
N LYS A 383 13.02 7.99 -16.82
CA LYS A 383 13.72 6.85 -17.42
C LYS A 383 15.18 6.74 -16.97
N PHE A 384 15.40 6.78 -15.64
CA PHE A 384 16.75 6.78 -15.02
C PHE A 384 17.64 7.97 -15.43
N GLY A 385 17.03 9.11 -15.73
CA GLY A 385 17.69 10.34 -16.15
C GLY A 385 17.97 10.43 -17.66
N TYR A 386 17.31 9.62 -18.51
CA TYR A 386 17.46 9.77 -19.96
C TYR A 386 16.94 11.16 -20.39
N PRO A 387 17.73 11.97 -21.14
CA PRO A 387 17.47 13.41 -21.30
C PRO A 387 16.40 13.75 -22.35
N GLU A 388 15.27 13.05 -22.36
CA GLU A 388 14.24 13.15 -23.40
C GLU A 388 13.62 14.55 -23.47
N THR A 389 13.19 15.11 -22.34
CA THR A 389 12.55 16.43 -22.31
C THR A 389 13.50 17.52 -22.76
N ARG A 390 14.73 17.48 -22.24
CA ARG A 390 15.79 18.42 -22.60
C ARG A 390 16.16 18.33 -24.08
N LEU A 391 16.24 17.12 -24.64
CA LEU A 391 16.61 16.91 -26.04
C LEU A 391 15.59 17.55 -26.99
N TYR A 392 14.29 17.44 -26.73
CA TYR A 392 13.27 18.13 -27.54
C TYR A 392 13.48 19.64 -27.59
N PHE A 393 13.70 20.28 -26.43
CA PHE A 393 13.89 21.73 -26.38
C PHE A 393 15.20 22.19 -27.06
N LEU A 394 16.29 21.45 -26.89
CA LEU A 394 17.55 21.77 -27.56
C LEU A 394 17.43 21.60 -29.08
N SER A 395 16.83 20.50 -29.52
CA SER A 395 16.60 20.24 -30.95
C SER A 395 15.68 21.28 -31.57
N ALA A 396 14.67 21.77 -30.84
CA ALA A 396 13.85 22.89 -31.30
C ALA A 396 14.68 24.17 -31.50
N MET A 397 15.56 24.51 -30.56
CA MET A 397 16.42 25.71 -30.64
C MET A 397 17.44 25.62 -31.77
N ASP A 398 18.08 24.46 -31.94
CA ASP A 398 19.05 24.23 -33.01
C ASP A 398 18.39 24.26 -34.39
N THR A 399 17.16 23.72 -34.50
CA THR A 399 16.39 23.67 -35.76
C THR A 399 15.75 25.00 -36.13
N LEU A 400 15.58 25.93 -35.18
CA LEU A 400 14.85 27.20 -35.39
C LEU A 400 15.38 28.04 -36.55
N SER A 401 16.71 27.99 -36.78
CA SER A 401 17.36 28.73 -37.86
C SER A 401 17.21 28.08 -39.24
N LEU A 402 16.97 26.78 -39.28
CA LEU A 402 16.92 25.97 -40.52
C LEU A 402 15.48 25.73 -40.97
N ASP A 403 14.61 25.33 -40.05
CA ASP A 403 13.22 25.01 -40.29
C ASP A 403 12.35 25.41 -39.09
N ARG A 404 11.68 26.56 -39.21
CA ARG A 404 10.82 27.08 -38.14
C ARG A 404 9.64 26.18 -37.84
N ALA A 405 9.08 25.51 -38.85
CA ALA A 405 7.89 24.68 -38.65
C ALA A 405 8.26 23.40 -37.89
N ARG A 406 9.38 22.76 -38.27
CA ARG A 406 9.95 21.64 -37.52
C ARG A 406 10.36 22.04 -36.10
N ALA A 407 10.97 23.21 -35.93
CA ALA A 407 11.31 23.73 -34.61
C ALA A 407 10.09 23.92 -33.71
N VAL A 408 8.97 24.44 -34.25
CA VAL A 408 7.71 24.55 -33.50
C VAL A 408 7.18 23.17 -33.12
N SER A 409 7.20 22.20 -34.04
CA SER A 409 6.79 20.83 -33.73
C SER A 409 7.61 20.24 -32.56
N LEU A 410 8.94 20.30 -32.64
CA LEU A 410 9.84 19.82 -31.58
C LEU A 410 9.60 20.54 -30.24
N TYR A 411 9.31 21.84 -30.27
CA TYR A 411 8.97 22.61 -29.07
C TYR A 411 7.65 22.14 -28.45
N LEU A 412 6.62 21.87 -29.26
CA LEU A 412 5.33 21.37 -28.80
C LEU A 412 5.47 19.96 -28.20
N ALA A 413 6.27 19.08 -28.80
CA ALA A 413 6.58 17.77 -28.24
C ALA A 413 7.29 17.87 -26.88
N GLY A 414 8.31 18.73 -26.77
CA GLY A 414 9.00 18.98 -25.50
C GLY A 414 8.09 19.58 -24.42
N LEU A 415 7.21 20.51 -24.79
CA LEU A 415 6.21 21.08 -23.88
C LEU A 415 5.17 20.04 -23.45
N GLY A 416 4.68 19.23 -24.39
CA GLY A 416 3.79 18.11 -24.11
C GLY A 416 4.40 17.16 -23.09
N LEU A 417 5.66 16.75 -23.29
CA LEU A 417 6.39 15.88 -22.36
C LEU A 417 6.59 16.49 -20.98
N ALA A 418 6.95 17.77 -20.92
CA ALA A 418 7.07 18.47 -19.64
C ALA A 418 5.73 18.52 -18.88
N LEU A 419 4.62 18.81 -19.57
CA LEU A 419 3.28 18.85 -18.97
C LEU A 419 2.77 17.45 -18.58
N HIS A 420 3.08 16.42 -19.38
CA HIS A 420 2.76 15.02 -19.09
C HIS A 420 3.47 14.60 -17.79
N HIS A 421 4.80 14.77 -17.70
CA HIS A 421 5.55 14.43 -16.48
C HIS A 421 5.07 15.25 -15.26
N ALA A 422 4.82 16.55 -15.45
CA ALA A 422 4.37 17.42 -14.36
C ALA A 422 2.99 17.01 -13.83
N SER A 423 2.03 16.70 -14.70
CA SER A 423 0.68 16.29 -14.30
C SER A 423 0.64 14.86 -13.74
N THR A 424 1.40 13.90 -14.29
CA THR A 424 1.53 12.55 -13.72
C THR A 424 2.11 12.61 -12.31
N SER A 425 3.23 13.33 -12.15
CA SER A 425 3.89 13.42 -10.84
C SER A 425 3.04 14.13 -9.81
N LEU A 426 2.33 15.21 -10.19
CA LEU A 426 1.40 15.90 -9.30
C LEU A 426 0.26 14.99 -8.85
N THR A 427 -0.33 14.25 -9.77
CA THR A 427 -1.40 13.30 -9.49
C THR A 427 -0.94 12.24 -8.49
N ILE A 428 0.24 11.64 -8.72
CA ILE A 428 0.78 10.62 -7.82
C ILE A 428 1.13 11.23 -6.45
N CYS A 429 1.79 12.39 -6.39
CA CYS A 429 2.04 13.09 -5.12
C CYS A 429 0.74 13.36 -4.35
N ALA A 430 -0.32 13.78 -5.03
CA ALA A 430 -1.62 14.03 -4.42
C ALA A 430 -2.26 12.73 -3.90
N THR A 431 -2.14 11.60 -4.61
CA THR A 431 -2.60 10.31 -4.11
C THR A 431 -1.77 9.80 -2.92
N CYS A 432 -0.45 9.97 -2.93
CA CYS A 432 0.43 9.59 -1.81
C CYS A 432 0.14 10.38 -0.53
N ARG A 433 -0.45 11.58 -0.66
CA ARG A 433 -0.88 12.40 0.48
C ARG A 433 -2.35 12.26 0.79
N GLY A 434 -3.09 11.43 0.07
CA GLY A 434 -4.53 11.28 0.25
C GLY A 434 -5.34 12.51 -0.15
N LEU A 435 -4.74 13.48 -0.84
CA LEU A 435 -5.47 14.64 -1.37
C LEU A 435 -6.49 14.21 -2.43
N PHE A 436 -6.11 13.19 -3.22
CA PHE A 436 -7.00 12.50 -4.15
C PHE A 436 -7.12 11.02 -3.75
N PRO A 437 -8.34 10.48 -3.61
CA PRO A 437 -8.51 9.05 -3.42
C PRO A 437 -8.11 8.30 -4.69
N LEU A 438 -7.56 7.09 -4.54
CA LEU A 438 -7.30 6.18 -5.65
C LEU A 438 -8.61 5.54 -6.13
N SER A 439 -9.48 6.38 -6.69
CA SER A 439 -10.80 5.99 -7.17
C SER A 439 -10.70 5.23 -8.49
N ARG A 440 -11.73 4.45 -8.83
CA ARG A 440 -11.81 3.76 -10.13
C ARG A 440 -11.65 4.71 -11.33
N PRO A 441 -12.30 5.89 -11.37
CA PRO A 441 -12.05 6.93 -12.38
C PRO A 441 -10.58 7.34 -12.53
N LEU A 442 -9.89 7.55 -11.40
CA LEU A 442 -8.48 7.96 -11.44
C LEU A 442 -7.59 6.83 -11.94
N VAL A 443 -7.82 5.61 -11.43
CA VAL A 443 -7.07 4.42 -11.85
C VAL A 443 -7.27 4.13 -13.33
N SER A 444 -8.51 4.22 -13.85
CA SER A 444 -8.76 3.97 -15.27
C SER A 444 -8.04 4.99 -16.16
N ALA A 445 -8.07 6.27 -15.78
CA ALA A 445 -7.34 7.32 -16.49
C ALA A 445 -5.80 7.13 -16.42
N CYS A 446 -5.25 6.67 -15.29
CA CYS A 446 -3.80 6.50 -15.11
C CYS A 446 -3.25 5.20 -15.71
N VAL A 447 -4.04 4.12 -15.75
CA VAL A 447 -3.57 2.82 -16.28
C VAL A 447 -3.36 2.87 -17.79
N VAL A 448 -4.15 3.65 -18.54
CA VAL A 448 -4.03 3.70 -19.99
C VAL A 448 -2.67 4.27 -20.44
N PRO A 449 -2.16 5.39 -19.90
CA PRO A 449 -0.80 5.85 -20.18
C PRO A 449 0.30 4.84 -19.79
N VAL A 450 0.13 4.10 -18.67
CA VAL A 450 1.07 3.02 -18.30
C VAL A 450 1.08 1.91 -19.37
N LEU A 451 -0.09 1.58 -19.94
CA LEU A 451 -0.20 0.62 -21.03
C LEU A 451 0.39 1.17 -22.34
N GLN A 452 0.25 2.46 -22.63
CA GLN A 452 0.91 3.09 -23.79
C GLN A 452 2.42 2.90 -23.73
N HIS A 453 3.03 3.16 -22.57
CA HIS A 453 4.46 2.92 -22.38
C HIS A 453 4.85 1.44 -22.39
N SER A 454 3.96 0.55 -21.94
CA SER A 454 4.18 -0.89 -22.11
C SER A 454 4.18 -1.29 -23.59
N ALA A 455 3.36 -0.63 -24.42
CA ALA A 455 3.29 -0.84 -25.85
C ALA A 455 4.53 -0.32 -26.60
N ASP A 456 5.33 0.57 -26.01
CA ASP A 456 6.57 1.06 -26.64
C ASP A 456 7.53 -0.08 -27.00
N LEU A 457 7.50 -1.20 -26.28
CA LEU A 457 8.30 -2.39 -26.61
C LEU A 457 7.91 -3.03 -27.96
N VAL A 458 6.69 -2.79 -28.44
CA VAL A 458 6.21 -3.30 -29.74
C VAL A 458 6.98 -2.66 -30.90
N LYS A 459 7.48 -1.43 -30.74
CA LYS A 459 8.17 -0.68 -31.82
C LYS A 459 9.45 -1.36 -32.29
N TYR A 460 10.08 -2.16 -31.41
CA TYR A 460 11.29 -2.94 -31.73
C TYR A 460 10.99 -4.12 -32.66
N ASN A 461 9.75 -4.60 -32.71
CA ASN A 461 9.34 -5.68 -33.63
C ASN A 461 8.58 -5.15 -34.85
N SER A 462 7.68 -4.18 -34.64
CA SER A 462 6.88 -3.58 -35.71
C SER A 462 6.44 -2.16 -35.36
N LYS A 463 7.06 -1.18 -36.05
CA LYS A 463 6.70 0.24 -35.94
C LYS A 463 5.23 0.51 -36.31
N VAL A 464 4.70 -0.23 -37.30
CA VAL A 464 3.29 -0.10 -37.71
C VAL A 464 2.36 -0.60 -36.62
N ALA A 465 2.65 -1.76 -36.03
CA ALA A 465 1.83 -2.31 -34.94
C ALA A 465 1.86 -1.40 -33.70
N HIS A 466 3.05 -0.88 -33.34
CA HIS A 466 3.19 0.09 -32.25
C HIS A 466 2.30 1.32 -32.45
N ARG A 467 2.38 1.98 -33.61
CA ARG A 467 1.54 3.15 -33.92
C ARG A 467 0.05 2.84 -33.82
N VAL A 468 -0.41 1.71 -34.37
CA VAL A 468 -1.81 1.30 -34.28
C VAL A 468 -2.24 1.09 -32.83
N VAL A 469 -1.43 0.40 -32.03
CA VAL A 469 -1.73 0.13 -30.61
C VAL A 469 -1.76 1.44 -29.81
N VAL A 470 -0.79 2.33 -30.01
CA VAL A 470 -0.73 3.62 -29.30
C VAL A 470 -1.93 4.50 -29.65
N VAL A 471 -2.32 4.59 -30.93
CA VAL A 471 -3.52 5.36 -31.34
C VAL A 471 -4.80 4.78 -30.72
N LEU A 472 -4.94 3.46 -30.68
CA LEU A 472 -6.09 2.83 -30.03
C LEU A 472 -6.12 3.11 -28.52
N LEU A 473 -4.97 3.01 -27.84
CA LEU A 473 -4.86 3.35 -26.42
C LEU A 473 -5.10 4.84 -26.17
N GLU A 474 -4.68 5.72 -27.08
CA GLU A 474 -4.94 7.16 -26.98
C GLU A 474 -6.44 7.47 -27.01
N VAL A 475 -7.19 6.83 -27.91
CA VAL A 475 -8.67 6.96 -27.95
C VAL A 475 -9.29 6.49 -26.62
N VAL A 476 -8.80 5.39 -26.05
CA VAL A 476 -9.28 4.90 -24.75
C VAL A 476 -8.90 5.85 -23.62
N PHE A 477 -7.70 6.42 -23.65
CA PHE A 477 -7.24 7.41 -22.67
C PHE A 477 -8.12 8.65 -22.68
N GLU A 478 -8.37 9.25 -23.85
CA GLU A 478 -9.23 10.41 -23.97
C GLU A 478 -10.66 10.11 -23.50
N TRP A 479 -11.19 8.93 -23.86
CA TRP A 479 -12.50 8.46 -23.39
C TRP A 479 -12.55 8.38 -21.86
N GLU A 480 -11.56 7.76 -21.23
CA GLU A 480 -11.51 7.60 -19.77
C GLU A 480 -11.38 8.94 -19.06
N VAL A 481 -10.54 9.86 -19.56
CA VAL A 481 -10.38 11.19 -18.96
C VAL A 481 -11.65 12.03 -19.13
N LEU A 482 -12.18 12.15 -20.35
CA LEU A 482 -13.34 13.00 -20.62
C LEU A 482 -14.62 12.43 -20.01
N GLY A 483 -14.80 11.11 -20.06
CA GLY A 483 -15.97 10.42 -19.50
C GLY A 483 -16.03 10.50 -17.97
N ASN A 484 -14.87 10.63 -17.31
CA ASN A 484 -14.78 10.63 -15.85
C ASN A 484 -14.38 11.97 -15.23
N ILE A 485 -14.17 13.03 -16.00
CA ILE A 485 -13.69 14.32 -15.47
C ILE A 485 -14.60 14.88 -14.36
N ALA A 486 -15.92 14.66 -14.47
CA ALA A 486 -16.87 15.09 -13.43
C ALA A 486 -16.73 14.28 -12.13
N SER A 487 -16.36 12.99 -12.25
CA SER A 487 -16.23 12.03 -11.15
C SER A 487 -14.99 12.23 -10.28
N GLY A 488 -14.07 13.11 -10.68
CA GLY A 488 -12.90 13.50 -9.89
C GLY A 488 -13.25 14.40 -8.71
N GLU A 489 -13.98 13.86 -7.73
CA GLU A 489 -14.35 14.55 -6.49
C GLU A 489 -13.32 14.29 -5.38
N SER A 490 -12.94 15.35 -4.66
CA SER A 490 -12.10 15.29 -3.47
C SER A 490 -12.96 15.46 -2.23
N GLU A 491 -12.65 14.68 -1.18
CA GLU A 491 -13.33 14.76 0.12
C GLU A 491 -13.16 16.13 0.80
N TYR A 492 -12.15 16.91 0.38
CA TYR A 492 -11.86 18.24 0.90
C TYR A 492 -12.67 19.37 0.23
N GLY A 493 -13.59 19.01 -0.68
CA GLY A 493 -14.55 19.93 -1.29
C GLY A 493 -14.18 20.42 -2.69
N LEU A 494 -15.03 21.30 -3.23
CA LEU A 494 -15.05 21.67 -4.66
C LEU A 494 -13.73 22.26 -5.17
N TRP A 495 -13.00 23.00 -4.34
CA TRP A 495 -11.74 23.61 -4.75
C TRP A 495 -10.68 22.55 -5.08
N PHE A 496 -10.53 21.54 -4.22
CA PHE A 496 -9.60 20.43 -4.45
C PHE A 496 -10.09 19.50 -5.57
N SER A 497 -11.40 19.30 -5.72
CA SER A 497 -11.96 18.61 -6.90
C SER A 497 -11.58 19.32 -8.20
N ARG A 498 -11.70 20.66 -8.26
CA ARG A 498 -11.27 21.45 -9.43
C ARG A 498 -9.78 21.32 -9.69
N PHE A 499 -8.97 21.28 -8.64
CA PHE A 499 -7.53 21.07 -8.74
C PHE A 499 -7.20 19.69 -9.36
N GLY A 500 -7.85 18.61 -8.90
CA GLY A 500 -7.70 17.27 -9.49
C GLY A 500 -8.14 17.19 -10.94
N ARG A 501 -9.27 17.82 -11.28
CA ARG A 501 -9.73 17.95 -12.68
C ARG A 501 -8.72 18.74 -13.53
N GLY A 502 -8.08 19.75 -12.96
CA GLY A 502 -7.00 20.51 -13.61
C GLY A 502 -5.80 19.63 -13.96
N CYS A 503 -5.44 18.66 -13.11
CA CYS A 503 -4.38 17.69 -13.39
C CYS A 503 -4.75 16.81 -14.60
N ALA A 504 -5.98 16.28 -14.62
CA ALA A 504 -6.48 15.47 -15.73
C ALA A 504 -6.55 16.26 -17.06
N LEU A 505 -6.99 17.53 -17.01
CA LEU A 505 -7.02 18.41 -18.18
C LEU A 505 -5.61 18.75 -18.68
N THR A 506 -4.65 18.93 -17.78
CA THR A 506 -3.26 19.19 -18.15
C THR A 506 -2.65 17.96 -18.83
N MET A 507 -2.99 16.75 -18.37
CA MET A 507 -2.62 15.52 -19.05
C MET A 507 -3.22 15.45 -20.47
N LEU A 508 -4.51 15.75 -20.62
CA LEU A 508 -5.16 15.78 -21.93
C LEU A 508 -4.50 16.81 -22.88
N VAL A 509 -4.20 18.00 -22.37
CA VAL A 509 -3.49 19.03 -23.15
C VAL A 509 -2.11 18.55 -23.56
N ALA A 510 -1.37 17.86 -22.69
CA ALA A 510 -0.07 17.29 -23.01
C ALA A 510 -0.16 16.32 -24.20
N HIS A 511 -1.18 15.47 -24.22
CA HIS A 511 -1.41 14.52 -25.31
C HIS A 511 -1.82 15.22 -26.62
N TRP A 512 -2.68 16.23 -26.55
CA TRP A 512 -3.03 17.03 -27.73
C TRP A 512 -1.83 17.79 -28.32
N LEU A 513 -0.86 18.18 -27.49
CA LEU A 513 0.40 18.76 -27.98
C LEU A 513 1.23 17.74 -28.77
N TYR A 514 1.23 16.46 -28.38
CA TYR A 514 1.85 15.39 -29.19
C TYR A 514 1.15 15.21 -30.52
N VAL A 515 -0.19 15.11 -30.51
CA VAL A 515 -0.98 14.99 -31.75
C VAL A 515 -0.74 16.17 -32.69
N LEU A 516 -0.70 17.39 -32.14
CA LEU A 516 -0.42 18.60 -32.93
C LEU A 516 1.00 18.62 -33.49
N SER A 517 1.99 18.19 -32.70
CA SER A 517 3.38 18.05 -33.15
C SER A 517 3.49 17.04 -34.30
N ALA A 518 2.90 15.84 -34.14
CA ALA A 518 2.89 14.82 -35.19
C ALA A 518 2.18 15.30 -36.46
N ALA A 519 1.05 16.02 -36.33
CA ALA A 519 0.34 16.60 -37.47
C ALA A 519 1.18 17.64 -38.22
N LEU A 520 1.88 18.53 -37.49
CA LEU A 520 2.80 19.50 -38.09
C LEU A 520 3.95 18.82 -38.82
N ASP A 521 4.51 17.75 -38.26
CA ASP A 521 5.57 16.99 -38.89
C ASP A 521 5.15 16.35 -40.22
N ILE A 522 3.94 15.80 -40.28
CA ILE A 522 3.35 15.28 -41.52
C ILE A 522 3.22 16.40 -42.56
N VAL A 523 2.69 17.55 -42.17
CA VAL A 523 2.51 18.71 -43.05
C VAL A 523 3.86 19.18 -43.59
N VAL A 524 4.86 19.37 -42.72
CA VAL A 524 6.22 19.77 -43.11
C VAL A 524 6.85 18.76 -44.07
N GLY A 525 6.69 17.46 -43.80
CA GLY A 525 7.17 16.38 -44.66
C GLY A 525 6.55 16.40 -46.06
N LEU A 526 5.24 16.63 -46.16
CA LEU A 526 4.53 16.75 -47.44
C LEU A 526 4.98 17.98 -48.25
N TYR A 527 5.07 19.15 -47.61
CA TYR A 527 5.54 20.37 -48.27
C TYR A 527 7.03 20.29 -48.67
N GLY A 528 7.87 19.70 -47.84
CA GLY A 528 9.30 19.50 -48.13
C GLY A 528 9.53 18.56 -49.32
N SER A 529 8.70 17.51 -49.44
CA SER A 529 8.74 16.57 -50.56
C SER A 529 8.29 17.23 -51.87
N ALA A 530 7.22 18.03 -51.82
CA ALA A 530 6.74 18.78 -52.98
C ALA A 530 7.80 19.77 -53.51
N LYS A 531 8.47 20.51 -52.62
CA LYS A 531 9.52 21.46 -53.02
C LYS A 531 10.74 20.77 -53.65
N ARG A 532 11.12 19.57 -53.19
CA ARG A 532 12.21 18.80 -53.82
C ARG A 532 11.80 18.26 -55.20
N ALA A 533 10.54 17.86 -55.37
CA ALA A 533 10.03 17.43 -56.67
C ALA A 533 10.04 18.57 -57.70
N ASP A 534 9.65 19.79 -57.30
CA ASP A 534 9.67 20.97 -58.18
C ASP A 534 11.09 21.40 -58.55
N VAL A 535 12.06 21.37 -57.62
CA VAL A 535 13.46 21.71 -57.92
C VAL A 535 14.11 20.63 -58.80
N GLY A 536 13.80 19.35 -58.58
CA GLY A 536 14.27 18.26 -59.43
C GLY A 536 13.69 18.28 -60.86
N ALA A 537 12.50 18.85 -61.05
CA ALA A 537 11.90 19.03 -62.37
C ALA A 537 12.49 20.19 -63.18
N VAL A 538 13.11 21.18 -62.53
CA VAL A 538 13.71 22.35 -63.18
C VAL A 538 15.17 22.11 -63.62
N ASP A 539 15.84 21.07 -63.11
CA ASP A 539 17.28 20.84 -63.33
C ASP A 539 17.62 19.78 -64.40
N LEU A 540 16.65 19.34 -65.21
CA LEU A 540 16.88 18.44 -66.36
C LEU A 540 17.38 19.14 -67.64
N GLY A 541 17.87 20.39 -67.54
CA GLY A 541 18.26 21.22 -68.67
C GLY A 541 19.69 21.78 -68.70
N LEU A 542 20.49 21.66 -67.63
CA LEU A 542 21.80 22.32 -67.56
C LEU A 542 22.94 21.36 -67.20
N SER A 543 23.49 20.79 -68.28
CA SER A 543 24.91 20.48 -68.53
C SER A 543 25.85 20.41 -67.32
N THR A 544 26.28 19.18 -67.06
CA THR A 544 27.52 18.78 -66.38
C THR A 544 28.70 19.74 -66.62
N ALA A 545 29.09 20.49 -65.59
CA ALA A 545 30.40 21.09 -65.48
C ALA A 545 31.01 20.68 -64.13
N SER A 546 32.05 19.86 -64.20
CA SER A 546 32.82 19.38 -63.06
C SER A 546 33.47 20.54 -62.31
N ILE A 547 33.14 20.71 -61.03
CA ILE A 547 33.94 21.53 -60.12
C ILE A 547 34.43 20.62 -58.98
N ASP A 548 35.68 20.23 -59.15
CA ASP A 548 36.54 19.67 -58.11
C ASP A 548 36.92 20.76 -57.09
N GLY A 549 37.01 20.37 -55.82
CA GLY A 549 37.86 21.04 -54.83
C GLY A 549 37.19 22.03 -53.88
N SER A 550 36.81 21.58 -52.68
CA SER A 550 37.50 21.98 -51.44
C SER A 550 36.77 21.42 -50.21
N SER A 551 37.45 20.51 -49.52
CA SER A 551 37.06 19.96 -48.23
C SER A 551 37.22 21.02 -47.14
N ARG A 552 36.15 21.72 -46.77
CA ARG A 552 36.06 22.38 -45.46
C ARG A 552 35.49 21.37 -44.47
N SER A 553 36.35 20.89 -43.58
CA SER A 553 35.97 20.07 -42.43
C SER A 553 35.12 20.91 -41.48
N PHE A 554 33.80 20.85 -41.65
CA PHE A 554 32.86 21.27 -40.63
C PHE A 554 33.00 20.28 -39.48
N SER A 555 33.48 20.76 -38.33
CA SER A 555 33.59 19.97 -37.11
C SER A 555 32.18 19.53 -36.72
N SER A 556 31.84 18.30 -37.10
CA SER A 556 30.64 17.61 -36.66
C SER A 556 30.73 17.47 -35.15
N ARG A 557 30.00 18.33 -34.42
CA ARG A 557 29.55 17.96 -33.08
C ARG A 557 28.58 16.81 -33.29
N VAL A 558 29.14 15.61 -33.26
CA VAL A 558 28.44 14.33 -33.37
C VAL A 558 27.50 14.22 -32.17
N PHE A 559 26.26 14.65 -32.36
CA PHE A 559 25.12 13.88 -31.87
C PHE A 559 24.56 13.16 -33.10
N PRO A 560 24.28 11.85 -33.03
CA PRO A 560 23.85 11.09 -34.20
C PRO A 560 22.47 11.57 -34.65
N GLU A 561 22.41 12.41 -35.69
CA GLU A 561 21.17 12.91 -36.33
C GLU A 561 20.16 11.80 -36.63
N ARG A 562 20.63 10.57 -36.91
CA ARG A 562 19.76 9.42 -37.21
C ARG A 562 18.92 8.91 -36.04
N VAL A 563 19.38 9.04 -34.80
CA VAL A 563 18.62 8.56 -33.64
C VAL A 563 17.46 9.52 -33.35
N HIS A 564 17.66 10.82 -33.64
CA HIS A 564 16.69 11.86 -33.35
C HIS A 564 15.53 11.95 -34.36
N GLU A 565 15.78 11.64 -35.65
CA GLU A 565 14.73 11.60 -36.68
C GLU A 565 13.73 10.45 -36.47
N GLU A 566 14.17 9.29 -35.99
CA GLU A 566 13.26 8.18 -35.72
C GLU A 566 12.40 8.40 -34.47
N GLU A 567 12.90 9.11 -33.45
CA GLU A 567 12.17 9.34 -32.19
C GLU A 567 10.99 10.31 -32.37
N CYS A 568 11.17 11.39 -33.12
CA CYS A 568 10.08 12.33 -33.43
C CYS A 568 9.01 11.77 -34.39
N ALA A 569 9.30 10.67 -35.09
CA ALA A 569 8.35 10.01 -35.99
C ALA A 569 7.59 8.84 -35.32
N ASN A 570 7.88 8.56 -34.05
CA ASN A 570 7.28 7.47 -33.28
C ASN A 570 6.32 7.95 -32.17
N TYR A 571 6.42 9.21 -31.75
CA TYR A 571 5.34 9.95 -31.08
C TYR A 571 4.49 10.65 -32.14
#